data_AF-A0A6G1S8H1-F1
#
_entry.id   AF-A0A6G1S8H1-F1
#
_cell.length_a   1.000
_cell.length_b   1.000
_cell.length_c   1.000
_cell.angle_alpha   90.00
_cell.angle_beta   90.00
_cell.angle_gamma   90.00
#
_symmetry.space_group_name_H-M   'P 1'
#
loop_
_entity.id
_entity.type
_entity.pdbx_description
1 polymer ?
#
loop_
_entity_poly.entity_id
_entity_poly.type
_entity_poly.pdbx_seq_one_letter_code
_entity_poly.pdbx_strand_id
1 'polypeptide(L)'
;MYKLKILQVEEVKPLSRLNPKARSGHRMVADDNGDLYSFGGFNVQVPDNDSELSHDPEWQNHKPLFRELWKFNWRTKKWKKLKTTGDIPDKLVSHCMCYWNGKIIIYGGTGLPYGDNSSNRLTIYHIARNHWEIIEPLTDPSRSPVEMYGQACVCDDQRGEVYIVGGTNGGQYSLDVHKFNLYTRKWTVLHKSTEAGYEPGCRYRHEIALHNNKIYLFGGSTSSTYYGFAELPVFDLETHDWSYCKTHPHLKQGKGLYPSERKCHSLGVIGSDCYVCGGTNGRNVCSDIWHINLDELKWTLLVECIPYPVYFHAAAISLNGRLTIFGGVDNIAGDSRNNKLTTIWLKIPSLKNICLSAVSYYVKNGILDSQRCRTTGLKEAFEVADIT
;
A
#
# COMPACT_ATOMS: atom_id res chain seq x y z
N MET A 1 26.30 17.80 10.72
CA MET A 1 26.42 17.62 9.25
C MET A 1 25.37 16.62 8.80
N TYR A 2 24.68 16.87 7.69
CA TYR A 2 23.67 15.95 7.15
C TYR A 2 24.32 14.60 6.79
N LYS A 3 23.64 13.50 7.13
CA LYS A 3 24.06 12.14 6.80
C LYS A 3 22.85 11.39 6.24
N LEU A 4 22.99 10.86 5.02
CA LEU A 4 22.02 9.91 4.47
C LEU A 4 22.19 8.58 5.22
N LYS A 5 21.08 7.99 5.63
CA LYS A 5 21.04 6.69 6.30
C LYS A 5 20.26 5.71 5.44
N ILE A 6 20.97 4.72 4.90
CA ILE A 6 20.41 3.69 4.04
C ILE A 6 20.25 2.43 4.88
N LEU A 7 19.18 1.67 4.65
CA LEU A 7 18.80 0.49 5.42
C LEU A 7 18.63 0.74 6.93
N GLN A 8 18.45 2.01 7.32
CA GLN A 8 18.14 2.39 8.70
C GLN A 8 16.69 2.86 8.76
N VAL A 9 15.92 2.21 9.64
CA VAL A 9 14.53 2.61 9.89
C VAL A 9 14.52 3.86 10.78
N GLU A 10 13.72 4.84 10.39
CA GLU A 10 13.51 6.07 11.13
C GLU A 10 12.02 6.30 11.38
N GLU A 11 11.67 6.72 12.60
CA GLU A 11 10.35 7.28 12.87
C GLU A 11 10.30 8.74 12.40
N VAL A 12 9.27 9.06 11.64
CA VAL A 12 9.00 10.40 11.13
C VAL A 12 7.95 11.03 12.02
N LYS A 13 8.34 12.05 12.78
CA LYS A 13 7.41 12.91 13.52
C LYS A 13 6.85 13.98 12.58
N PRO A 14 5.56 13.94 12.20
CA PRO A 14 4.97 14.96 11.36
C PRO A 14 5.01 16.33 12.05
N LEU A 15 5.15 17.39 11.26
CA LEU A 15 5.18 18.79 11.70
C LEU A 15 3.83 19.50 11.51
N SER A 16 2.79 18.75 11.19
CA SER A 16 1.42 19.22 11.02
C SER A 16 0.67 19.28 12.33
N ARG A 17 -0.20 20.29 12.48
CA ARG A 17 -1.09 20.42 13.64
C ARG A 17 -2.10 19.28 13.71
N LEU A 18 -2.69 18.93 12.57
CA LEU A 18 -3.63 17.82 12.43
C LEU A 18 -2.96 16.66 11.70
N ASN A 19 -3.24 15.46 12.14
CA ASN A 19 -2.66 14.23 11.58
C ASN A 19 -3.76 13.17 11.44
N PRO A 20 -3.63 12.24 10.49
CA PRO A 20 -4.52 11.09 10.44
C PRO A 20 -4.50 10.34 11.78
N LYS A 21 -5.69 10.08 12.33
CA LYS A 21 -5.84 9.24 13.53
C LYS A 21 -5.31 7.83 13.30
N ALA A 22 -5.02 7.14 14.41
CA ALA A 22 -4.63 5.75 14.42
C ALA A 22 -5.67 4.90 13.70
N ARG A 23 -5.23 4.02 12.79
CA ARG A 23 -6.11 3.28 11.89
C ARG A 23 -5.47 2.01 11.35
N SER A 24 -6.29 1.03 11.00
CA SER A 24 -5.85 -0.18 10.30
C SER A 24 -6.78 -0.50 9.12
N GLY A 25 -6.31 -1.33 8.18
CA GLY A 25 -7.08 -1.74 7.00
C GLY A 25 -7.22 -0.67 5.90
N HIS A 26 -6.48 0.43 6.04
CA HIS A 26 -6.34 1.50 5.06
C HIS A 26 -5.25 1.14 4.03
N ARG A 27 -5.15 1.92 2.94
CA ARG A 27 -4.06 1.79 1.97
C ARG A 27 -3.31 3.11 1.80
N MET A 28 -2.11 3.02 1.24
CA MET A 28 -1.25 4.15 0.93
C MET A 28 -0.55 3.94 -0.41
N VAL A 29 -0.37 5.00 -1.18
CA VAL A 29 0.46 5.03 -2.41
C VAL A 29 1.38 6.24 -2.37
N ALA A 30 2.46 6.19 -3.14
CA ALA A 30 3.34 7.33 -3.37
C ALA A 30 3.13 7.84 -4.80
N ASP A 31 3.12 9.16 -4.99
CA ASP A 31 3.15 9.76 -6.32
C ASP A 31 4.58 9.82 -6.89
N ASP A 32 4.73 10.36 -8.10
CA ASP A 32 6.02 10.49 -8.80
C ASP A 32 7.03 11.36 -8.03
N ASN A 33 6.55 12.27 -7.18
CA ASN A 33 7.40 13.09 -6.30
C ASN A 33 7.76 12.36 -4.99
N GLY A 34 7.16 11.20 -4.75
CA GLY A 34 7.27 10.42 -3.54
C GLY A 34 6.40 10.93 -2.39
N ASP A 35 5.50 11.90 -2.62
CA ASP A 35 4.50 12.31 -1.63
C ASP A 35 3.48 11.19 -1.45
N LEU A 36 2.99 11.02 -0.22
CA LEU A 36 2.15 9.87 0.14
C LEU A 36 0.68 10.27 0.17
N TYR A 37 -0.19 9.37 -0.26
CA TYR A 37 -1.64 9.51 -0.15
C TYR A 37 -2.18 8.32 0.63
N SER A 38 -2.88 8.59 1.73
CA SER A 38 -3.47 7.59 2.60
C SER A 38 -4.98 7.73 2.63
N PHE A 39 -5.69 6.62 2.42
CA PHE A 39 -7.15 6.60 2.35
C PHE A 39 -7.75 5.41 3.09
N GLY A 40 -8.89 5.65 3.74
CA GLY A 40 -9.67 4.63 4.42
C GLY A 40 -9.12 4.21 5.78
N GLY A 41 -9.48 2.98 6.15
CA GLY A 41 -9.21 2.35 7.43
C GLY A 41 -10.31 2.60 8.45
N PHE A 42 -10.11 2.01 9.62
CA PHE A 42 -11.04 2.13 10.74
C PHE A 42 -10.32 2.14 12.08
N ASN A 43 -11.01 2.66 13.09
CA ASN A 43 -10.59 2.52 14.48
C ASN A 43 -11.79 2.66 15.43
N VAL A 44 -12.19 1.55 16.04
CA VAL A 44 -13.28 1.47 17.03
C VAL A 44 -12.96 2.12 18.37
N GLN A 45 -11.68 2.43 18.62
CA GLN A 45 -11.21 2.99 19.88
C GLN A 45 -11.24 4.52 19.91
N VAL A 46 -11.50 5.15 18.77
CA VAL A 46 -11.69 6.61 18.72
C VAL A 46 -13.06 6.91 19.32
N PRO A 47 -13.14 7.70 20.40
CA PRO A 47 -14.40 8.00 21.04
C PRO A 47 -15.25 8.94 20.19
N ASP A 48 -16.57 8.83 20.32
CA ASP A 48 -17.54 9.65 19.59
C ASP A 48 -17.36 11.15 19.79
N ASN A 49 -16.88 11.54 20.98
CA ASN A 49 -16.63 12.93 21.38
C ASN A 49 -15.17 13.37 21.18
N ASP A 50 -14.39 12.69 20.32
CA ASP A 50 -13.03 13.10 19.98
C ASP A 50 -13.03 14.58 19.51
N SER A 51 -12.22 15.42 20.15
CA SER A 51 -12.26 16.87 19.95
C SER A 51 -11.83 17.30 18.54
N GLU A 52 -11.04 16.48 17.83
CA GLU A 52 -10.59 16.78 16.48
C GLU A 52 -11.59 16.29 15.41
N LEU A 53 -12.44 15.31 15.74
CA LEU A 53 -13.34 14.66 14.79
C LEU A 53 -14.83 14.87 15.08
N SER A 54 -15.19 15.34 16.26
CA SER A 54 -16.59 15.57 16.69
C SER A 54 -17.37 16.50 15.76
N HIS A 55 -16.69 17.43 15.09
CA HIS A 55 -17.29 18.36 14.14
C HIS A 55 -17.02 17.99 12.67
N ASP A 56 -16.38 16.84 12.43
CA ASP A 56 -16.05 16.38 11.08
C ASP A 56 -17.24 15.61 10.47
N PRO A 57 -17.87 16.10 9.40
CA PRO A 57 -19.04 15.45 8.81
C PRO A 57 -18.75 14.03 8.31
N GLU A 58 -17.54 13.78 7.78
CA GLU A 58 -17.19 12.44 7.29
C GLU A 58 -17.08 11.46 8.44
N TRP A 59 -16.53 11.89 9.59
CA TRP A 59 -16.49 11.07 10.79
C TRP A 59 -17.89 10.82 11.37
N GLN A 60 -18.72 11.85 11.51
CA GLN A 60 -20.06 11.67 12.09
C GLN A 60 -20.94 10.70 11.29
N ASN A 61 -20.77 10.68 9.96
CA ASN A 61 -21.57 9.84 9.07
C ASN A 61 -21.01 8.42 8.89
N HIS A 62 -19.70 8.20 9.08
CA HIS A 62 -19.05 6.93 8.72
C HIS A 62 -18.27 6.26 9.87
N LYS A 63 -18.18 6.89 11.05
CA LYS A 63 -17.51 6.29 12.21
C LYS A 63 -18.01 4.85 12.45
N PRO A 64 -17.12 3.91 12.81
CA PRO A 64 -15.69 4.08 13.12
C PRO A 64 -14.76 4.04 11.88
N LEU A 65 -15.28 4.22 10.66
CA LEU A 65 -14.51 4.22 9.41
C LEU A 65 -14.00 5.63 9.07
N PHE A 66 -12.82 5.71 8.44
CA PHE A 66 -12.22 6.99 8.02
C PHE A 66 -12.42 7.27 6.53
N ARG A 67 -13.44 8.05 6.19
CA ARG A 67 -13.72 8.50 4.81
C ARG A 67 -12.98 9.79 4.46
N GLU A 68 -11.67 9.77 4.53
CA GLU A 68 -10.83 10.95 4.32
C GLU A 68 -9.55 10.60 3.58
N LEU A 69 -9.15 11.49 2.66
CA LEU A 69 -7.89 11.39 1.92
C LEU A 69 -6.85 12.33 2.55
N TRP A 70 -5.74 11.74 3.00
CA TRP A 70 -4.61 12.48 3.56
C TRP A 70 -3.41 12.46 2.62
N LYS A 71 -2.78 13.62 2.43
CA LYS A 71 -1.50 13.75 1.74
C LYS A 71 -0.37 14.03 2.73
N PHE A 72 0.70 13.24 2.72
CA PHE A 72 1.94 13.56 3.42
C PHE A 72 2.98 14.11 2.44
N ASN A 73 3.46 15.31 2.71
CA ASN A 73 4.53 15.91 1.92
C ASN A 73 5.88 15.74 2.62
N TRP A 74 6.84 15.13 1.92
CA TRP A 74 8.14 14.79 2.52
C TRP A 74 9.04 15.98 2.80
N ARG A 75 8.91 17.03 2.00
CA ARG A 75 9.74 18.24 2.11
C ARG A 75 9.36 19.03 3.36
N THR A 76 8.06 19.22 3.56
CA THR A 76 7.50 19.93 4.72
C THR A 76 7.34 19.04 5.95
N LYS A 77 7.34 17.71 5.76
CA LYS A 77 7.00 16.69 6.77
C LYS A 77 5.61 16.91 7.39
N LYS A 78 4.65 17.39 6.60
CA LYS A 78 3.29 17.71 7.07
C LYS A 78 2.28 16.80 6.39
N TRP A 79 1.31 16.35 7.18
CA TRP A 79 0.05 15.83 6.70
C TRP A 79 -0.91 16.98 6.34
N LYS A 80 -1.68 16.81 5.27
CA LYS A 80 -2.79 17.68 4.88
C LYS A 80 -4.00 16.78 4.56
N LYS A 81 -5.11 16.97 5.28
CA LYS A 81 -6.41 16.39 4.89
C LYS A 81 -6.89 17.13 3.64
N LEU A 82 -7.09 16.40 2.55
CA LEU A 82 -7.53 16.97 1.29
C LEU A 82 -9.05 17.18 1.30
N LYS A 83 -9.50 18.35 0.82
CA LYS A 83 -10.92 18.64 0.61
C LYS A 83 -11.31 18.15 -0.78
N THR A 84 -11.68 16.89 -0.90
CA THR A 84 -11.96 16.26 -2.20
C THR A 84 -13.41 16.49 -2.63
N THR A 85 -13.68 16.37 -3.93
CA THR A 85 -15.04 16.42 -4.51
C THR A 85 -15.36 15.14 -5.28
N GLY A 86 -16.61 14.96 -5.70
CA GLY A 86 -17.05 13.81 -6.50
C GLY A 86 -17.38 12.57 -5.67
N ASP A 87 -17.26 11.41 -6.29
CA ASP A 87 -17.76 10.14 -5.77
C ASP A 87 -16.77 9.44 -4.84
N ILE A 88 -16.65 9.93 -3.59
CA ILE A 88 -15.72 9.37 -2.61
C ILE A 88 -16.16 7.93 -2.23
N PRO A 89 -15.27 6.92 -2.28
CA PRO A 89 -15.61 5.55 -1.88
C PRO A 89 -16.10 5.43 -0.43
N ASP A 90 -16.98 4.46 -0.17
CA ASP A 90 -17.56 4.14 1.15
C ASP A 90 -17.10 2.79 1.72
N LYS A 91 -16.45 1.94 0.91
CA LYS A 91 -15.86 0.67 1.35
C LYS A 91 -14.41 0.88 1.80
N LEU A 92 -14.29 1.37 3.03
CA LEU A 92 -13.08 2.04 3.51
C LEU A 92 -12.03 1.08 4.05
N VAL A 93 -12.35 -0.19 4.23
CA VAL A 93 -11.44 -1.16 4.82
C VAL A 93 -11.15 -2.22 3.79
N SER A 94 -9.88 -2.63 3.66
CA SER A 94 -9.50 -3.82 2.89
C SER A 94 -9.68 -3.75 1.38
N HIS A 95 -9.84 -2.54 0.85
CA HIS A 95 -9.69 -2.27 -0.56
C HIS A 95 -8.21 -2.44 -0.97
N CYS A 96 -7.97 -2.51 -2.26
CA CYS A 96 -6.65 -2.38 -2.84
C CYS A 96 -6.52 -1.00 -3.51
N MET A 97 -5.29 -0.50 -3.60
CA MET A 97 -5.01 0.84 -4.10
C MET A 97 -3.71 0.85 -4.89
N CYS A 98 -3.71 1.47 -6.07
CA CYS A 98 -2.52 1.67 -6.89
C CYS A 98 -2.45 3.11 -7.42
N TYR A 99 -1.24 3.53 -7.76
CA TYR A 99 -0.99 4.81 -8.43
C TYR A 99 -0.82 4.56 -9.94
N TRP A 100 -1.39 5.43 -10.75
CA TRP A 100 -1.29 5.37 -12.21
C TRP A 100 -1.35 6.78 -12.81
N ASN A 101 -0.26 7.26 -13.40
CA ASN A 101 -0.20 8.49 -14.20
C ASN A 101 -0.95 9.69 -13.58
N GLY A 102 -0.55 10.08 -12.36
CA GLY A 102 -1.17 11.21 -11.64
C GLY A 102 -2.56 10.93 -11.07
N LYS A 103 -2.97 9.67 -11.01
CA LYS A 103 -4.26 9.23 -10.47
C LYS A 103 -4.05 8.12 -9.43
N ILE A 104 -5.00 8.02 -8.52
CA ILE A 104 -5.07 6.94 -7.54
C ILE A 104 -6.29 6.10 -7.86
N ILE A 105 -6.09 4.80 -8.01
CA ILE A 105 -7.14 3.85 -8.31
C ILE A 105 -7.44 3.09 -7.03
N ILE A 106 -8.71 2.99 -6.67
CA ILE A 106 -9.22 2.20 -5.56
C ILE A 106 -10.18 1.16 -6.11
N TYR A 107 -10.03 -0.08 -5.65
CA TYR A 107 -10.90 -1.17 -6.02
C TYR A 107 -11.38 -1.97 -4.82
N GLY A 108 -12.69 -2.21 -4.80
CA GLY A 108 -13.38 -3.08 -3.87
C GLY A 108 -13.27 -2.66 -2.39
N GLY A 109 -13.09 -3.64 -1.51
CA GLY A 109 -13.07 -3.45 -0.07
C GLY A 109 -14.41 -3.70 0.59
N THR A 110 -14.49 -3.42 1.90
CA THR A 110 -15.66 -3.67 2.72
C THR A 110 -15.97 -2.50 3.65
N GLY A 111 -17.25 -2.29 3.91
CA GLY A 111 -17.80 -1.44 4.97
C GLY A 111 -18.26 -2.27 6.17
N LEU A 112 -19.01 -1.66 7.08
CA LEU A 112 -19.64 -2.39 8.19
C LEU A 112 -21.04 -2.90 7.81
N PRO A 113 -21.46 -4.07 8.31
CA PRO A 113 -20.63 -5.12 8.91
C PRO A 113 -19.65 -5.73 7.89
N TYR A 114 -18.45 -6.11 8.37
CA TYR A 114 -17.37 -6.57 7.49
C TYR A 114 -17.71 -7.89 6.81
N GLY A 115 -17.45 -7.97 5.51
CA GLY A 115 -17.75 -9.12 4.67
C GLY A 115 -19.11 -9.05 3.99
N ASP A 116 -20.14 -8.61 4.70
CA ASP A 116 -21.50 -8.51 4.16
C ASP A 116 -21.72 -7.25 3.32
N ASN A 117 -20.90 -6.21 3.55
CA ASN A 117 -20.99 -4.93 2.87
C ASN A 117 -19.76 -4.69 2.00
N SER A 118 -19.55 -5.56 1.00
CA SER A 118 -18.40 -5.53 0.10
C SER A 118 -18.67 -4.71 -1.17
N SER A 119 -17.67 -4.53 -2.03
CA SER A 119 -17.87 -3.89 -3.33
C SER A 119 -16.89 -4.43 -4.37
N ASN A 120 -17.25 -4.30 -5.64
CA ASN A 120 -16.41 -4.49 -6.82
C ASN A 120 -16.25 -3.17 -7.61
N ARG A 121 -16.58 -2.03 -7.00
CA ARG A 121 -16.49 -0.72 -7.67
C ARG A 121 -15.03 -0.31 -7.86
N LEU A 122 -14.73 0.24 -9.04
CA LEU A 122 -13.46 0.88 -9.37
C LEU A 122 -13.65 2.40 -9.33
N THR A 123 -12.92 3.07 -8.46
CA THR A 123 -12.97 4.54 -8.32
C THR A 123 -11.60 5.13 -8.58
N ILE A 124 -11.55 6.24 -9.32
CA ILE A 124 -10.33 6.96 -9.64
C ILE A 124 -10.35 8.34 -9.00
N TYR A 125 -9.34 8.63 -8.20
CA TYR A 125 -9.05 9.98 -7.73
C TYR A 125 -8.05 10.67 -8.67
N HIS A 126 -8.48 11.79 -9.25
CA HIS A 126 -7.66 12.63 -10.12
C HIS A 126 -6.93 13.67 -9.27
N ILE A 127 -5.62 13.49 -9.06
CA ILE A 127 -4.82 14.35 -8.16
C ILE A 127 -4.85 15.82 -8.61
N ALA A 128 -4.71 16.08 -9.91
CA ALA A 128 -4.60 17.44 -10.45
C ALA A 128 -5.83 18.31 -10.19
N ARG A 129 -7.03 17.71 -10.16
CA ARG A 129 -8.31 18.41 -9.96
C ARG A 129 -8.99 18.10 -8.62
N ASN A 130 -8.35 17.28 -7.77
CA ASN A 130 -8.84 16.93 -6.43
C ASN A 130 -10.28 16.37 -6.45
N HIS A 131 -10.53 15.41 -7.34
CA HIS A 131 -11.86 14.89 -7.64
C HIS A 131 -11.88 13.37 -7.82
N TRP A 132 -12.88 12.71 -7.23
CA TRP A 132 -13.16 11.29 -7.35
C TRP A 132 -14.18 11.03 -8.46
N GLU A 133 -13.96 9.98 -9.24
CA GLU A 133 -14.85 9.53 -10.30
C GLU A 133 -15.06 8.02 -10.16
N ILE A 134 -16.31 7.57 -10.05
CA ILE A 134 -16.63 6.14 -10.21
C ILE A 134 -16.49 5.79 -11.69
N ILE A 135 -15.74 4.73 -11.98
CA ILE A 135 -15.58 4.24 -13.34
C ILE A 135 -16.57 3.11 -13.58
N GLU A 136 -17.65 3.44 -14.28
CA GLU A 136 -18.62 2.45 -14.74
C GLU A 136 -18.03 1.58 -15.85
N PRO A 137 -17.98 0.24 -15.66
CA PRO A 137 -17.47 -0.66 -16.67
C PRO A 137 -18.38 -0.71 -17.91
N LEU A 138 -17.78 -0.71 -19.10
CA LEU A 138 -18.45 -0.87 -20.39
C LEU A 138 -18.43 -2.33 -20.86
N THR A 139 -18.47 -3.26 -19.91
CA THR A 139 -18.50 -4.71 -20.13
C THR A 139 -19.85 -5.31 -19.80
N ASP A 140 -20.10 -6.48 -20.37
CA ASP A 140 -21.16 -7.36 -19.91
C ASP A 140 -21.03 -7.58 -18.39
N PRO A 141 -22.08 -7.32 -17.58
CA PRO A 141 -22.06 -7.49 -16.14
C PRO A 141 -21.62 -8.89 -15.67
N SER A 142 -21.86 -9.94 -16.47
CA SER A 142 -21.42 -11.31 -16.17
C SER A 142 -19.91 -11.50 -16.16
N ARG A 143 -19.16 -10.54 -16.73
CA ARG A 143 -17.69 -10.52 -16.74
C ARG A 143 -17.09 -9.61 -15.67
N SER A 144 -17.93 -8.87 -14.93
CA SER A 144 -17.47 -8.06 -13.81
C SER A 144 -17.09 -8.96 -12.64
N PRO A 145 -16.04 -8.64 -11.89
CA PRO A 145 -15.69 -9.42 -10.71
C PRO A 145 -16.80 -9.35 -9.66
N VAL A 146 -16.92 -10.39 -8.85
CA VAL A 146 -17.87 -10.41 -7.72
C VAL A 146 -17.41 -9.44 -6.63
N GLU A 147 -18.36 -8.89 -5.88
CA GLU A 147 -18.09 -8.06 -4.71
C GLU A 147 -17.31 -8.84 -3.66
N MET A 148 -16.10 -8.36 -3.36
CA MET A 148 -15.16 -9.03 -2.46
C MET A 148 -14.27 -8.00 -1.77
N TYR A 149 -13.56 -8.42 -0.74
CA TYR A 149 -12.57 -7.62 -0.05
C TYR A 149 -11.26 -8.39 0.19
N GLY A 150 -10.18 -7.66 0.44
CA GLY A 150 -8.86 -8.24 0.69
C GLY A 150 -8.19 -8.81 -0.55
N GLN A 151 -8.64 -8.43 -1.75
CA GLN A 151 -7.92 -8.65 -3.01
C GLN A 151 -6.60 -7.88 -3.02
N ALA A 152 -5.66 -8.33 -3.84
CA ALA A 152 -4.48 -7.56 -4.21
C ALA A 152 -4.69 -6.91 -5.58
N CYS A 153 -4.06 -5.75 -5.81
CA CYS A 153 -4.02 -5.14 -7.15
C CYS A 153 -2.63 -4.68 -7.55
N VAL A 154 -2.38 -4.68 -8.86
CA VAL A 154 -1.20 -4.06 -9.47
C VAL A 154 -1.60 -3.39 -10.77
N CYS A 155 -0.97 -2.25 -11.07
CA CYS A 155 -1.18 -1.51 -12.32
C CYS A 155 0.00 -1.77 -13.27
N ASP A 156 -0.31 -2.06 -14.53
CA ASP A 156 0.62 -1.95 -15.65
C ASP A 156 0.48 -0.54 -16.23
N ASP A 157 1.39 0.34 -15.83
CA ASP A 157 1.35 1.75 -16.22
C ASP A 157 1.50 1.94 -17.74
N GLN A 158 2.24 1.06 -18.40
CA GLN A 158 2.51 1.14 -19.84
C GLN A 158 1.27 0.75 -20.65
N ARG A 159 0.56 -0.30 -20.22
CA ARG A 159 -0.64 -0.79 -20.90
C ARG A 159 -1.93 -0.10 -20.43
N GLY A 160 -1.88 0.60 -19.31
CA GLY A 160 -3.08 1.16 -18.66
C GLY A 160 -4.05 0.06 -18.23
N GLU A 161 -3.51 -1.01 -17.66
CA GLU A 161 -4.27 -2.18 -17.22
C GLU A 161 -4.10 -2.37 -15.71
N VAL A 162 -5.19 -2.71 -15.02
CA VAL A 162 -5.18 -3.03 -13.59
C VAL A 162 -5.53 -4.50 -13.44
N TYR A 163 -4.70 -5.24 -12.72
CA TYR A 163 -4.94 -6.63 -12.40
C TYR A 163 -5.41 -6.75 -10.95
N ILE A 164 -6.49 -7.51 -10.73
CA ILE A 164 -7.08 -7.78 -9.41
C ILE A 164 -7.05 -9.29 -9.19
N VAL A 165 -6.52 -9.73 -8.04
CA VAL A 165 -6.35 -11.15 -7.74
C VAL A 165 -6.93 -11.53 -6.38
N GLY A 166 -7.68 -12.64 -6.38
CA GLY A 166 -8.18 -13.36 -5.21
C GLY A 166 -9.16 -12.56 -4.35
N GLY A 167 -9.10 -12.75 -3.03
CA GLY A 167 -9.98 -12.10 -2.05
C GLY A 167 -11.00 -13.05 -1.42
N THR A 168 -12.00 -12.47 -0.76
CA THR A 168 -13.10 -13.21 -0.13
C THR A 168 -14.39 -12.38 -0.09
N ASN A 169 -15.52 -13.06 -0.07
CA ASN A 169 -16.85 -12.49 0.20
C ASN A 169 -17.34 -12.77 1.64
N GLY A 170 -16.45 -13.22 2.53
CA GLY A 170 -16.78 -13.59 3.92
C GLY A 170 -17.12 -15.07 4.11
N GLY A 171 -17.65 -15.74 3.08
CA GLY A 171 -17.91 -17.19 3.10
C GLY A 171 -16.85 -18.01 2.36
N GLN A 172 -16.47 -17.57 1.17
CA GLN A 172 -15.54 -18.27 0.27
C GLN A 172 -14.32 -17.40 -0.04
N TYR A 173 -13.20 -18.06 -0.31
CA TYR A 173 -12.00 -17.43 -0.83
C TYR A 173 -11.94 -17.61 -2.34
N SER A 174 -11.28 -16.70 -3.04
CA SER A 174 -11.05 -16.80 -4.48
C SER A 174 -9.56 -16.69 -4.81
N LEU A 175 -9.19 -17.19 -5.99
CA LEU A 175 -7.94 -16.87 -6.68
C LEU A 175 -8.19 -16.43 -8.13
N ASP A 176 -9.38 -15.89 -8.40
CA ASP A 176 -9.71 -15.38 -9.73
C ASP A 176 -8.77 -14.25 -10.12
N VAL A 177 -8.46 -14.17 -11.41
CA VAL A 177 -7.63 -13.11 -11.98
C VAL A 177 -8.49 -12.30 -12.94
N HIS A 178 -8.69 -11.03 -12.58
CA HIS A 178 -9.44 -10.08 -13.39
C HIS A 178 -8.51 -8.97 -13.88
N LYS A 179 -8.73 -8.54 -15.12
CA LYS A 179 -8.02 -7.42 -15.74
C LYS A 179 -9.02 -6.33 -16.10
N PHE A 180 -8.74 -5.10 -15.71
CA PHE A 180 -9.47 -3.92 -16.15
C PHE A 180 -8.60 -3.06 -17.05
N ASN A 181 -9.07 -2.76 -18.26
CA ASN A 181 -8.39 -1.81 -19.13
C ASN A 181 -8.94 -0.39 -18.90
N LEU A 182 -8.07 0.52 -18.45
CA LEU A 182 -8.45 1.87 -18.01
C LEU A 182 -8.91 2.78 -19.16
N TYR A 183 -8.47 2.49 -20.39
CA TYR A 183 -8.83 3.27 -21.58
C TYR A 183 -10.19 2.85 -22.14
N THR A 184 -10.41 1.55 -22.26
CA THR A 184 -11.66 0.99 -22.82
C THR A 184 -12.76 0.83 -21.77
N ARG A 185 -12.40 0.93 -20.48
CA ARG A 185 -13.26 0.67 -19.32
C ARG A 185 -13.86 -0.74 -19.31
N LYS A 186 -13.10 -1.74 -19.76
CA LYS A 186 -13.58 -3.12 -19.90
C LYS A 186 -12.87 -4.07 -18.95
N TRP A 187 -13.67 -4.87 -18.24
CA TRP A 187 -13.20 -6.07 -17.55
C TRP A 187 -12.92 -7.24 -18.51
N THR A 188 -11.89 -8.01 -18.21
CA THR A 188 -11.61 -9.30 -18.81
C THR A 188 -11.35 -10.29 -17.67
N VAL A 189 -12.06 -11.41 -17.69
CA VAL A 189 -11.76 -12.53 -16.80
C VAL A 189 -10.61 -13.30 -17.43
N LEU A 190 -9.44 -13.30 -16.77
CA LEU A 190 -8.27 -14.06 -17.24
C LEU A 190 -8.28 -15.47 -16.66
N HIS A 191 -8.72 -15.62 -15.41
CA HIS A 191 -8.80 -16.91 -14.73
C HIS A 191 -9.99 -16.97 -13.78
N LYS A 192 -10.68 -18.11 -13.74
CA LYS A 192 -11.65 -18.45 -12.70
C LYS A 192 -11.13 -19.65 -11.94
N SER A 193 -10.94 -19.49 -10.63
CA SER A 193 -10.51 -20.55 -9.75
C SER A 193 -11.56 -21.67 -9.72
N THR A 194 -11.09 -22.90 -9.82
CA THR A 194 -11.92 -24.12 -9.81
C THR A 194 -11.68 -24.96 -8.56
N GLU A 195 -10.79 -24.51 -7.66
CA GLU A 195 -10.26 -25.24 -6.52
C GLU A 195 -9.67 -26.61 -6.89
N ALA A 196 -9.33 -26.81 -8.16
CA ALA A 196 -8.70 -28.02 -8.62
C ALA A 196 -7.25 -28.12 -8.09
N GLY A 197 -6.78 -29.34 -7.81
CA GLY A 197 -5.50 -29.55 -7.12
C GLY A 197 -4.22 -29.07 -7.83
N TYR A 198 -4.31 -28.50 -9.03
CA TYR A 198 -3.16 -27.98 -9.80
C TYR A 198 -2.97 -26.46 -9.65
N GLU A 199 -3.97 -25.72 -9.18
CA GLU A 199 -3.85 -24.27 -8.96
C GLU A 199 -3.48 -23.93 -7.50
N PRO A 200 -2.96 -22.71 -7.25
CA PRO A 200 -2.71 -22.28 -5.89
C PRO A 200 -4.00 -22.14 -5.09
N GLY A 201 -3.93 -22.46 -3.81
CA GLY A 201 -5.11 -22.33 -2.94
C GLY A 201 -5.63 -20.90 -2.88
N CYS A 202 -6.94 -20.73 -2.94
CA CYS A 202 -7.66 -19.47 -2.77
C CYS A 202 -7.26 -18.74 -1.49
N ARG A 203 -7.14 -17.41 -1.55
CA ARG A 203 -6.64 -16.62 -0.42
C ARG A 203 -6.98 -15.14 -0.53
N TYR A 204 -6.89 -14.46 0.61
CA TYR A 204 -7.03 -13.00 0.74
C TYR A 204 -5.87 -12.42 1.54
N ARG A 205 -5.68 -11.09 1.49
CA ARG A 205 -4.61 -10.35 2.19
C ARG A 205 -3.19 -10.81 1.84
N HIS A 206 -3.06 -11.33 0.64
CA HIS A 206 -1.78 -11.45 -0.06
C HIS A 206 -1.49 -10.10 -0.75
N GLU A 207 -0.28 -9.99 -1.28
CA GLU A 207 0.13 -8.89 -2.15
C GLU A 207 0.60 -9.47 -3.49
N ILE A 208 0.63 -8.66 -4.55
CA ILE A 208 1.06 -9.10 -5.88
C ILE A 208 2.05 -8.13 -6.51
N ALA A 209 2.96 -8.64 -7.33
CA ALA A 209 3.86 -7.86 -8.16
C ALA A 209 3.73 -8.28 -9.63
N LEU A 210 3.78 -7.30 -10.54
CA LEU A 210 3.83 -7.53 -11.98
C LEU A 210 5.28 -7.40 -12.46
N HIS A 211 5.79 -8.43 -13.12
CA HIS A 211 7.13 -8.40 -13.71
C HIS A 211 7.19 -9.34 -14.92
N ASN A 212 7.80 -8.89 -16.02
CA ASN A 212 7.97 -9.68 -17.25
C ASN A 212 6.70 -10.42 -17.72
N ASN A 213 5.55 -9.73 -17.76
CA ASN A 213 4.25 -10.28 -18.14
C ASN A 213 3.74 -11.41 -17.22
N LYS A 214 4.20 -11.45 -15.97
CA LYS A 214 3.78 -12.42 -14.95
C LYS A 214 3.39 -11.72 -13.67
N ILE A 215 2.37 -12.26 -13.00
CA ILE A 215 1.92 -11.80 -11.68
C ILE A 215 2.45 -12.76 -10.62
N TYR A 216 3.31 -12.27 -9.75
CA TYR A 216 3.86 -13.01 -8.62
C TYR A 216 3.03 -12.74 -7.37
N LEU A 217 2.62 -13.79 -6.68
CA LEU A 217 1.78 -13.69 -5.48
C LEU A 217 2.61 -13.91 -4.21
N PHE A 218 2.41 -13.04 -3.23
CA PHE A 218 3.14 -13.02 -1.96
C PHE A 218 2.21 -13.27 -0.77
N GLY A 219 2.42 -14.40 -0.07
CA GLY A 219 1.76 -14.75 1.18
C GLY A 219 0.22 -14.84 1.09
N GLY A 220 -0.44 -14.25 2.09
CA GLY A 220 -1.89 -14.32 2.28
C GLY A 220 -2.32 -15.47 3.19
N SER A 221 -3.62 -15.60 3.38
CA SER A 221 -4.17 -16.71 4.18
C SER A 221 -5.57 -17.10 3.74
N THR A 222 -6.05 -18.21 4.30
CA THR A 222 -7.48 -18.51 4.50
C THR A 222 -7.83 -18.28 5.99
N SER A 223 -8.89 -18.91 6.49
CA SER A 223 -9.20 -18.97 7.92
C SER A 223 -8.27 -19.92 8.69
N SER A 224 -7.75 -20.95 8.02
CA SER A 224 -6.98 -22.03 8.64
C SER A 224 -5.51 -22.09 8.21
N THR A 225 -5.15 -21.49 7.08
CA THR A 225 -3.82 -21.63 6.47
C THR A 225 -3.18 -20.28 6.21
N TYR A 226 -1.92 -20.11 6.59
CA TYR A 226 -1.07 -18.99 6.20
C TYR A 226 -0.06 -19.49 5.16
N TYR A 227 0.13 -18.72 4.09
CA TYR A 227 1.00 -19.14 2.98
C TYR A 227 2.41 -18.56 3.10
N GLY A 228 3.40 -19.39 2.84
CA GLY A 228 4.83 -19.08 2.91
C GLY A 228 5.42 -18.49 1.64
N PHE A 229 6.75 -18.37 1.63
CA PHE A 229 7.52 -17.65 0.58
C PHE A 229 8.61 -18.50 -0.07
N ALA A 230 8.74 -19.78 0.31
CA ALA A 230 9.72 -20.70 -0.29
C ALA A 230 9.38 -21.00 -1.76
N GLU A 231 8.09 -21.09 -2.08
CA GLU A 231 7.57 -21.18 -3.44
C GLU A 231 6.52 -20.09 -3.61
N LEU A 232 6.60 -19.32 -4.70
CA LEU A 232 5.64 -18.27 -5.01
C LEU A 232 4.73 -18.73 -6.16
N PRO A 233 3.41 -18.60 -6.03
CA PRO A 233 2.51 -18.70 -7.16
C PRO A 233 2.79 -17.61 -8.19
N VAL A 234 2.79 -17.99 -9.46
CA VAL A 234 3.01 -17.10 -10.59
C VAL A 234 1.93 -17.33 -11.62
N PHE A 235 1.18 -16.29 -11.94
CA PHE A 235 0.20 -16.30 -13.04
C PHE A 235 0.85 -15.73 -14.29
N ASP A 236 0.84 -16.51 -15.37
CA ASP A 236 1.36 -16.09 -16.66
C ASP A 236 0.27 -15.36 -17.46
N LEU A 237 0.51 -14.09 -17.81
CA LEU A 237 -0.49 -13.29 -18.55
C LEU A 237 -0.58 -13.68 -20.03
N GLU A 238 0.33 -14.50 -20.55
CA GLU A 238 0.27 -15.01 -21.92
C GLU A 238 -0.54 -16.30 -21.99
N THR A 239 -0.25 -17.27 -21.11
CA THR A 239 -0.94 -18.57 -21.12
C THR A 239 -2.23 -18.57 -20.29
N HIS A 240 -2.40 -17.58 -19.41
CA HIS A 240 -3.46 -17.53 -18.39
C HIS A 240 -3.48 -18.72 -17.45
N ASP A 241 -2.30 -19.26 -17.13
CA ASP A 241 -2.15 -20.38 -16.21
C ASP A 241 -1.32 -20.02 -14.99
N TRP A 242 -1.62 -20.71 -13.89
CA TRP A 242 -0.82 -20.67 -12.68
C TRP A 242 0.32 -21.69 -12.73
N SER A 243 1.45 -21.28 -12.19
CA SER A 243 2.59 -22.14 -11.90
C SER A 243 3.20 -21.76 -10.55
N TYR A 244 4.21 -22.51 -10.11
CA TYR A 244 5.01 -22.17 -8.94
C TYR A 244 6.45 -21.93 -9.34
N CYS A 245 7.04 -20.87 -8.78
CA CYS A 245 8.48 -20.68 -8.85
C CYS A 245 9.12 -20.94 -7.48
N LYS A 246 10.19 -21.75 -7.48
CA LYS A 246 11.01 -21.96 -6.28
C LYS A 246 11.87 -20.74 -6.05
N THR A 247 11.91 -20.28 -4.81
CA THR A 247 12.80 -19.18 -4.38
C THR A 247 14.01 -19.74 -3.67
N HIS A 248 15.05 -18.92 -3.57
CA HIS A 248 16.28 -19.23 -2.86
C HIS A 248 16.32 -18.51 -1.51
N PRO A 249 16.76 -19.19 -0.44
CA PRO A 249 16.75 -18.62 0.90
C PRO A 249 17.85 -17.56 1.08
N HIS A 250 17.63 -16.68 2.05
CA HIS A 250 18.71 -15.89 2.65
C HIS A 250 19.61 -16.81 3.48
N LEU A 251 20.92 -16.77 3.26
CA LEU A 251 21.87 -17.58 4.03
C LEU A 251 22.39 -16.78 5.22
N LYS A 252 22.07 -17.23 6.44
CA LYS A 252 22.59 -16.66 7.70
C LYS A 252 23.25 -17.77 8.52
N GLN A 253 24.55 -17.67 8.74
CA GLN A 253 25.34 -18.66 9.50
C GLN A 253 25.13 -20.12 9.02
N GLY A 254 25.08 -20.32 7.70
CA GLY A 254 24.88 -21.65 7.10
C GLY A 254 23.43 -22.16 7.11
N LYS A 255 22.47 -21.43 7.69
CA LYS A 255 21.04 -21.76 7.65
C LYS A 255 20.33 -20.93 6.58
N GLY A 256 19.52 -21.60 5.76
CA GLY A 256 18.62 -20.93 4.81
C GLY A 256 17.37 -20.41 5.51
N LEU A 257 17.07 -19.13 5.33
CA LEU A 257 15.92 -18.45 5.91
C LEU A 257 15.03 -17.86 4.82
N TYR A 258 13.73 -17.92 5.05
CA TYR A 258 12.68 -17.27 4.25
C TYR A 258 11.88 -16.32 5.16
N PRO A 259 11.16 -15.34 4.59
CA PRO A 259 10.09 -14.71 5.33
C PRO A 259 9.11 -15.77 5.85
N SER A 260 8.71 -15.67 7.11
CA SER A 260 7.65 -16.52 7.66
C SER A 260 6.34 -16.33 6.89
N GLU A 261 5.52 -17.38 6.83
CA GLU A 261 4.16 -17.34 6.30
C GLU A 261 3.34 -16.22 6.94
N ARG A 262 2.64 -15.41 6.15
CA ARG A 262 1.95 -14.23 6.70
C ARG A 262 0.88 -13.66 5.78
N LYS A 263 0.00 -12.88 6.38
CA LYS A 263 -1.01 -12.04 5.70
C LYS A 263 -0.97 -10.61 6.23
N CYS A 264 -1.67 -9.70 5.55
CA CYS A 264 -1.79 -8.28 5.95
C CYS A 264 -0.42 -7.60 6.10
N HIS A 265 0.58 -8.10 5.38
CA HIS A 265 1.86 -7.46 5.16
C HIS A 265 1.71 -6.46 4.01
N SER A 266 2.70 -5.58 3.83
CA SER A 266 2.78 -4.75 2.64
C SER A 266 3.88 -5.23 1.71
N LEU A 267 3.71 -4.95 0.42
CA LEU A 267 4.69 -5.18 -0.62
C LEU A 267 5.05 -3.86 -1.30
N GLY A 268 6.32 -3.48 -1.27
CA GLY A 268 6.86 -2.41 -2.11
C GLY A 268 7.54 -2.99 -3.34
N VAL A 269 7.27 -2.44 -4.53
CA VAL A 269 7.87 -2.91 -5.79
C VAL A 269 8.56 -1.75 -6.52
N ILE A 270 9.80 -1.96 -6.98
CA ILE A 270 10.54 -1.05 -7.88
C ILE A 270 11.28 -1.87 -8.94
N GLY A 271 10.77 -1.87 -10.16
CA GLY A 271 11.30 -2.75 -11.21
C GLY A 271 11.12 -4.21 -10.79
N SER A 272 12.19 -5.01 -10.84
CA SER A 272 12.17 -6.39 -10.36
C SER A 272 12.41 -6.55 -8.85
N ASP A 273 12.66 -5.47 -8.11
CA ASP A 273 12.89 -5.54 -6.66
C ASP A 273 11.57 -5.44 -5.88
N CYS A 274 11.30 -6.47 -5.07
CA CYS A 274 10.15 -6.57 -4.20
C CYS A 274 10.57 -6.55 -2.72
N TYR A 275 9.80 -5.85 -1.89
CA TYR A 275 10.09 -5.68 -0.46
C TYR A 275 8.87 -6.03 0.40
N VAL A 276 8.96 -7.11 1.16
CA VAL A 276 7.90 -7.56 2.07
C VAL A 276 8.15 -6.98 3.46
N CYS A 277 7.13 -6.32 4.03
CA CYS A 277 7.25 -5.68 5.33
C CYS A 277 6.06 -6.00 6.25
N GLY A 278 6.35 -6.35 7.50
CA GLY A 278 5.35 -6.58 8.53
C GLY A 278 4.41 -7.74 8.21
N GLY A 279 3.18 -7.68 8.71
CA GLY A 279 2.16 -8.72 8.60
C GLY A 279 2.00 -9.55 9.87
N THR A 280 1.19 -10.60 9.79
CA THR A 280 0.96 -11.54 10.89
C THR A 280 0.88 -12.97 10.37
N ASN A 281 1.37 -13.90 11.17
CA ASN A 281 1.23 -15.35 10.95
C ASN A 281 0.21 -16.00 11.88
N GLY A 282 -0.64 -15.19 12.53
CA GLY A 282 -1.64 -15.62 13.50
C GLY A 282 -1.08 -15.92 14.90
N ARG A 283 0.24 -16.09 15.04
CA ARG A 283 0.91 -16.27 16.34
C ARG A 283 1.66 -15.01 16.78
N ASN A 284 2.32 -14.35 15.84
CA ASN A 284 3.13 -13.16 16.06
C ASN A 284 2.82 -12.08 15.03
N VAL A 285 3.03 -10.83 15.44
CA VAL A 285 3.12 -9.70 14.51
C VAL A 285 4.56 -9.63 13.99
N CYS A 286 4.72 -9.62 12.67
CA CYS A 286 6.02 -9.56 12.01
C CYS A 286 6.59 -8.14 12.05
N SER A 287 7.91 -8.02 12.18
CA SER A 287 8.65 -6.76 12.23
C SER A 287 9.83 -6.72 11.26
N ASP A 288 9.99 -7.73 10.43
CA ASP A 288 11.07 -7.87 9.47
C ASP A 288 10.77 -7.16 8.15
N ILE A 289 11.83 -6.79 7.43
CA ILE A 289 11.79 -6.34 6.04
C ILE A 289 12.67 -7.28 5.20
N TRP A 290 12.04 -7.92 4.23
CA TRP A 290 12.67 -8.82 3.29
C TRP A 290 12.71 -8.23 1.90
N HIS A 291 13.75 -8.56 1.15
CA HIS A 291 13.90 -8.22 -0.26
C HIS A 291 14.01 -9.50 -1.09
N ILE A 292 13.42 -9.47 -2.28
CA ILE A 292 13.63 -10.45 -3.33
C ILE A 292 13.71 -9.72 -4.67
N ASN A 293 14.67 -10.08 -5.49
CA ASN A 293 14.70 -9.70 -6.89
C ASN A 293 13.96 -10.78 -7.71
N LEU A 294 13.01 -10.39 -8.55
CA LEU A 294 12.16 -11.31 -9.31
C LEU A 294 12.88 -12.00 -10.48
N ASP A 295 14.04 -11.50 -10.91
CA ASP A 295 14.88 -12.18 -11.90
C ASP A 295 15.75 -13.27 -11.24
N GLU A 296 16.21 -13.04 -10.01
CA GLU A 296 17.10 -13.96 -9.28
C GLU A 296 16.35 -14.92 -8.33
N LEU A 297 15.13 -14.55 -7.92
CA LEU A 297 14.28 -15.24 -6.95
C LEU A 297 14.97 -15.58 -5.61
N LYS A 298 15.95 -14.76 -5.19
CA LYS A 298 16.68 -14.95 -3.94
C LYS A 298 16.25 -13.97 -2.86
N TRP A 299 15.88 -14.50 -1.71
CA TRP A 299 15.53 -13.71 -0.53
C TRP A 299 16.76 -13.15 0.17
N THR A 300 16.65 -11.91 0.64
CA THR A 300 17.61 -11.24 1.51
C THR A 300 16.87 -10.58 2.67
N LEU A 301 17.26 -10.90 3.90
CA LEU A 301 16.77 -10.21 5.09
C LEU A 301 17.48 -8.86 5.20
N LEU A 302 16.75 -7.75 5.05
CA LEU A 302 17.31 -6.40 5.11
C LEU A 302 17.23 -5.81 6.52
N VAL A 303 16.12 -6.03 7.20
CA VAL A 303 15.88 -5.53 8.56
C VAL A 303 15.26 -6.64 9.38
N GLU A 304 15.90 -7.00 10.49
CA GLU A 304 15.40 -8.06 11.38
C GLU A 304 14.19 -7.61 12.19
N CYS A 305 14.19 -6.35 12.63
CA CYS A 305 13.15 -5.79 13.46
C CYS A 305 13.04 -4.28 13.25
N ILE A 306 11.92 -3.85 12.66
CA ILE A 306 11.47 -2.45 12.70
C ILE A 306 11.00 -2.12 14.13
N PRO A 307 11.07 -0.84 14.55
CA PRO A 307 10.73 -0.45 15.91
C PRO A 307 9.32 -0.84 16.38
N TYR A 308 8.39 -0.98 15.43
CA TYR A 308 6.99 -1.28 15.69
C TYR A 308 6.53 -2.43 14.77
N PRO A 309 6.51 -3.68 15.27
CA PRO A 309 5.87 -4.80 14.57
C PRO A 309 4.45 -4.40 14.15
N VAL A 310 4.04 -4.70 12.92
CA VAL A 310 2.76 -4.18 12.45
C VAL A 310 2.10 -5.02 11.35
N TYR A 311 0.78 -5.14 11.41
CA TYR A 311 -0.06 -5.72 10.34
C TYR A 311 -1.32 -4.88 10.12
N PHE A 312 -2.00 -5.07 8.98
CA PHE A 312 -3.08 -4.17 8.52
C PHE A 312 -2.65 -2.68 8.46
N HIS A 313 -1.35 -2.43 8.36
CA HIS A 313 -0.79 -1.12 8.06
C HIS A 313 -0.93 -0.82 6.58
N ALA A 314 -0.69 0.43 6.21
CA ALA A 314 -0.41 0.77 4.84
C ALA A 314 1.08 1.02 4.66
N ALA A 315 1.65 0.58 3.55
CA ALA A 315 2.96 1.02 3.13
C ALA A 315 2.94 1.50 1.68
N ALA A 316 3.86 2.40 1.36
CA ALA A 316 4.08 2.88 0.01
C ALA A 316 5.58 3.05 -0.22
N ILE A 317 6.03 2.70 -1.42
CA ILE A 317 7.40 2.88 -1.86
C ILE A 317 7.45 3.93 -2.96
N SER A 318 8.33 4.92 -2.82
CA SER A 318 8.58 5.90 -3.89
C SER A 318 9.54 5.32 -4.93
N LEU A 319 9.49 5.81 -6.17
CA LEU A 319 10.46 5.47 -7.24
C LEU A 319 11.93 5.63 -6.82
N ASN A 320 12.21 6.52 -5.87
CA ASN A 320 13.56 6.77 -5.35
C ASN A 320 14.03 5.75 -4.29
N GLY A 321 13.22 4.72 -3.98
CA GLY A 321 13.61 3.68 -3.02
C GLY A 321 13.29 3.95 -1.56
N ARG A 322 12.49 4.97 -1.24
CA ARG A 322 11.98 5.18 0.12
C ARG A 322 10.72 4.39 0.36
N LEU A 323 10.78 3.39 1.24
CA LEU A 323 9.61 2.72 1.78
C LEU A 323 9.11 3.50 3.00
N THR A 324 7.79 3.66 3.08
CA THR A 324 7.12 4.32 4.20
C THR A 324 5.99 3.45 4.69
N ILE A 325 5.89 3.27 6.00
CA ILE A 325 4.91 2.44 6.69
C ILE A 325 4.11 3.38 7.60
N PHE A 326 2.78 3.28 7.55
CA PHE A 326 1.88 4.12 8.32
C PHE A 326 0.76 3.30 8.98
N GLY A 327 0.53 3.60 10.26
CA GLY A 327 -0.55 3.04 11.06
C GLY A 327 -0.51 1.52 11.17
N GLY A 328 -1.67 0.89 11.33
CA GLY A 328 -1.83 -0.55 11.53
C GLY A 328 -2.03 -0.96 12.99
N VAL A 329 -1.97 -2.26 13.22
CA VAL A 329 -2.12 -2.90 14.53
C VAL A 329 -0.76 -3.45 14.97
N ASP A 330 -0.36 -3.17 16.21
CA ASP A 330 0.97 -3.49 16.75
C ASP A 330 1.01 -4.64 17.76
N ASN A 331 -0.12 -5.29 18.04
CA ASN A 331 -0.20 -6.46 18.91
C ASN A 331 -1.06 -7.57 18.30
N ILE A 332 -0.89 -8.81 18.77
CA ILE A 332 -1.65 -9.95 18.23
C ILE A 332 -3.13 -9.94 18.63
N ALA A 333 -3.47 -9.26 19.73
CA ALA A 333 -4.83 -9.15 20.24
C ALA A 333 -5.75 -8.36 19.30
N GLY A 334 -5.20 -7.50 18.43
CA GLY A 334 -6.00 -6.73 17.47
C GLY A 334 -6.68 -5.49 18.05
N ASP A 335 -6.40 -5.19 19.32
CA ASP A 335 -7.08 -4.17 20.12
C ASP A 335 -6.24 -2.89 20.27
N SER A 336 -5.10 -2.76 19.60
CA SER A 336 -4.29 -1.53 19.59
C SER A 336 -4.01 -1.09 18.17
N ARG A 337 -4.38 0.14 17.82
CA ARG A 337 -4.02 0.78 16.55
C ARG A 337 -3.12 1.97 16.81
N ASN A 338 -2.19 2.21 15.89
CA ASN A 338 -1.33 3.40 15.94
C ASN A 338 -1.46 4.25 14.67
N ASN A 339 -0.89 5.45 14.71
CA ASN A 339 -0.68 6.37 13.58
C ASN A 339 0.81 6.70 13.41
N LYS A 340 1.69 5.77 13.75
CA LYS A 340 3.13 5.98 13.61
C LYS A 340 3.49 5.96 12.14
N LEU A 341 4.42 6.84 11.77
CA LEU A 341 4.97 6.93 10.42
C LEU A 341 6.44 6.54 10.50
N THR A 342 6.81 5.44 9.87
CA THR A 342 8.21 4.98 9.80
C THR A 342 8.68 4.89 8.37
N THR A 343 9.98 5.08 8.14
CA THR A 343 10.54 5.10 6.80
C THR A 343 11.94 4.49 6.76
N ILE A 344 12.31 3.98 5.59
CA ILE A 344 13.62 3.42 5.30
C ILE A 344 13.97 3.68 3.84
N TRP A 345 15.23 4.05 3.59
CA TRP A 345 15.80 4.06 2.24
C TRP A 345 16.33 2.67 1.91
N LEU A 346 15.69 2.00 0.95
CA LEU A 346 16.05 0.67 0.46
C LEU A 346 17.02 0.73 -0.73
N LYS A 347 17.02 1.85 -1.44
CA LYS A 347 17.99 2.17 -2.50
C LYS A 347 18.69 3.49 -2.19
N ILE A 348 19.85 3.71 -2.81
CA ILE A 348 20.51 5.01 -2.78
C ILE A 348 19.62 5.99 -3.57
N PRO A 349 19.12 7.09 -2.96
CA PRO A 349 18.36 8.10 -3.68
C PRO A 349 19.23 8.82 -4.71
N SER A 350 18.62 9.44 -5.72
CA SER A 350 19.33 10.32 -6.64
C SER A 350 20.07 11.44 -5.92
N LEU A 351 21.19 11.92 -6.50
CA LEU A 351 21.95 13.04 -5.95
C LEU A 351 21.06 14.27 -5.72
N LYS A 352 20.12 14.54 -6.64
CA LYS A 352 19.10 15.59 -6.47
C LYS A 352 18.35 15.43 -5.15
N ASN A 353 17.80 14.25 -4.85
CA ASN A 353 17.06 14.02 -3.61
C ASN A 353 17.92 14.09 -2.34
N ILE A 354 19.17 13.63 -2.43
CA ILE A 354 20.15 13.76 -1.33
C ILE A 354 20.43 15.25 -1.06
N CYS A 355 20.71 16.03 -2.11
CA CYS A 355 20.95 17.47 -1.99
C CYS A 355 19.74 18.21 -1.45
N LEU A 356 18.53 17.93 -1.96
CA LEU A 356 17.28 18.53 -1.45
C LEU A 356 17.08 18.22 0.05
N SER A 357 17.31 16.96 0.46
CA SER A 357 17.20 16.55 1.86
C SER A 357 18.23 17.26 2.75
N ALA A 358 19.46 17.44 2.24
CA ALA A 358 20.52 18.17 2.94
C ALA A 358 20.15 19.66 3.09
N VAL A 359 19.64 20.29 2.03
CA VAL A 359 19.17 21.69 2.06
C VAL A 359 18.07 21.84 3.09
N SER A 360 17.03 21.00 3.06
CA SER A 360 15.96 21.03 4.07
C SER A 360 16.48 20.84 5.50
N TYR A 361 17.47 19.96 5.70
CA TYR A 361 18.13 19.77 6.99
C TYR A 361 18.84 21.05 7.46
N TYR A 362 19.67 21.66 6.62
CA TYR A 362 20.44 22.84 7.03
C TYR A 362 19.56 24.07 7.27
N VAL A 363 18.49 24.24 6.49
CA VAL A 363 17.51 25.32 6.72
C VAL A 363 16.79 25.12 8.05
N LYS A 364 16.32 23.89 8.33
CA LYS A 364 15.65 23.59 9.60
C LYS A 364 16.53 23.85 10.82
N ASN A 365 17.84 23.68 10.68
CA ASN A 365 18.81 23.93 11.74
C ASN A 365 19.35 25.38 11.75
N GLY A 366 18.75 26.29 10.97
CA GLY A 366 19.16 27.71 10.93
C GLY A 366 20.53 27.96 10.30
N ILE A 367 21.13 26.97 9.63
CA ILE A 367 22.45 27.08 9.00
C ILE A 367 22.35 27.76 7.63
N LEU A 368 21.25 27.54 6.92
CA LEU A 368 20.95 28.18 5.63
C LEU A 368 19.70 29.06 5.75
N ASP A 369 19.75 30.25 5.14
CA ASP A 369 18.61 31.16 5.09
C ASP A 369 17.55 30.69 4.07
N SER A 370 16.32 30.53 4.56
CA SER A 370 15.21 30.00 3.75
C SER A 370 14.79 30.92 2.60
N GLN A 371 14.86 32.25 2.75
CA GLN A 371 14.47 33.20 1.70
C GLN A 371 15.52 33.22 0.58
N ARG A 372 16.80 33.16 0.96
CA ARG A 372 17.92 33.08 0.02
C ARG A 372 17.85 31.79 -0.78
N CYS A 373 17.57 30.65 -0.15
CA CYS A 373 17.43 29.41 -0.91
C CYS A 373 16.23 29.42 -1.89
N ARG A 374 15.12 30.10 -1.55
CA ARG A 374 13.97 30.26 -2.47
C ARG A 374 14.29 31.11 -3.70
N THR A 375 15.17 32.10 -3.57
CA THR A 375 15.50 33.03 -4.66
C THR A 375 16.60 32.53 -5.59
N THR A 376 17.38 31.52 -5.20
CA THR A 376 18.50 30.95 -5.98
C THR A 376 18.15 29.68 -6.78
N GLY A 377 16.89 29.51 -7.19
CA GLY A 377 16.48 28.35 -8.01
C GLY A 377 16.35 27.01 -7.26
N LEU A 378 16.55 26.98 -5.93
CA LEU A 378 16.23 25.82 -5.08
C LEU A 378 14.74 25.82 -4.66
N LYS A 379 13.87 26.48 -5.43
CA LYS A 379 12.42 26.55 -5.16
C LYS A 379 11.84 25.18 -4.88
N GLU A 380 12.21 24.15 -5.65
CA GLU A 380 11.75 22.78 -5.45
C GLU A 380 12.09 22.18 -4.07
N ALA A 381 13.10 22.69 -3.36
CA ALA A 381 13.43 22.28 -1.99
C ALA A 381 12.48 22.86 -0.93
N PHE A 382 11.70 23.89 -1.28
CA PHE A 382 10.86 24.66 -0.36
C PHE A 382 9.40 24.83 -0.82
N GLU A 383 9.12 24.75 -2.12
CA GLU A 383 7.79 24.83 -2.72
C GLU A 383 7.12 23.45 -2.67
N VAL A 384 6.48 23.17 -1.53
CA VAL A 384 5.06 22.71 -1.45
C VAL A 384 4.39 23.31 -0.21
N ALA A 385 4.91 24.41 0.33
CA ALA A 385 4.27 25.19 1.38
C ALA A 385 3.62 26.41 0.74
N ASP A 386 2.49 26.18 0.07
CA ASP A 386 1.38 27.10 -0.19
C ASP A 386 0.60 26.60 -1.41
N ILE A 387 -0.22 25.57 -1.20
CA ILE A 387 -1.45 25.44 -1.97
C ILE A 387 -2.50 26.11 -1.08
N THR A 388 -2.61 27.43 -1.25
CA THR A 388 -3.78 28.22 -0.82
C THR A 388 -5.06 27.56 -1.30
#